data_AF-A0A5C7PZ17-F1
#
_entry.id   AF-A0A5C7PZ17-F1
#
_cell.length_a   1.000
_cell.length_b   1.000
_cell.length_c   1.000
_cell.angle_alpha   90.00
_cell.angle_beta   90.00
_cell.angle_gamma   90.00
#
_symmetry.space_group_name_H-M   'P 1'
#
loop_
_entity.id
_entity.type
_entity.pdbx_description
1 polymer ?
#
loop_
_entity_poly.entity_id
_entity_poly.type
_entity_poly.pdbx_seq_one_letter_code
_entity_poly.pdbx_strand_id
1 'polypeptide(L)'
;PDTREARRFLTGPRGCEITGACMTPDGNTLFVNVQHPGEAGAVGVDPARPRSVSNWPDHRPDGRPRSATLAIRRVDGGPVGT
;
A
#
# COMPACT_ATOMS: atom_id res chain seq x y z
N PRO A 1 20.55 -2.99 -13.59
CA PRO A 1 19.69 -2.87 -14.79
C PRO A 1 20.34 -1.94 -15.82
N ASP A 2 20.19 -2.26 -17.11
CA ASP A 2 20.99 -1.66 -18.20
C ASP A 2 20.79 -0.15 -18.32
N THR A 3 19.53 0.32 -18.29
CA THR A 3 19.20 1.74 -18.50
C THR A 3 19.18 2.58 -17.23
N ARG A 4 19.05 1.95 -16.06
CA ARG A 4 18.76 2.60 -14.76
C ARG A 4 17.51 3.51 -14.78
N GLU A 5 16.67 3.39 -15.79
CA GLU A 5 15.39 4.11 -15.83
C GLU A 5 14.49 3.61 -14.70
N ALA A 6 13.87 4.55 -13.98
CA ALA A 6 12.93 4.24 -12.91
C ALA A 6 11.62 4.97 -13.18
N ARG A 7 10.50 4.25 -13.01
CA ARG A 7 9.14 4.80 -13.11
C ARG A 7 8.40 4.53 -11.81
N ARG A 8 7.63 5.52 -11.35
CA ARG A 8 6.74 5.33 -10.21
C ARG A 8 5.57 4.44 -10.63
N PHE A 9 5.45 3.28 -10.00
CA PHE A 9 4.38 2.31 -10.27
C PHE A 9 3.16 2.47 -9.35
N LEU A 10 3.40 2.82 -8.08
CA LEU A 10 2.42 2.75 -7.00
C LEU A 10 2.64 3.92 -6.02
N THR A 11 1.55 4.46 -5.47
CA THR A 11 1.53 5.32 -4.28
C THR A 11 0.57 4.75 -3.24
N GLY A 12 0.97 4.73 -1.97
CA GLY A 12 0.14 4.22 -0.88
C GLY A 12 -0.84 5.25 -0.29
N PRO A 13 -1.72 4.81 0.62
CA PRO A 13 -2.60 5.70 1.39
C PRO A 13 -1.81 6.64 2.32
N ARG A 14 -2.47 7.66 2.88
CA ARG A 14 -1.81 8.64 3.75
C ARG A 14 -1.21 7.98 5.00
N GLY A 15 -0.02 8.43 5.38
CA GLY A 15 0.69 7.99 6.57
C GLY A 15 1.19 6.56 6.53
N CYS A 16 1.17 5.88 5.37
CA CYS A 16 1.73 4.54 5.25
C CYS A 16 3.19 4.55 4.77
N GLU A 17 3.85 3.43 4.99
CA GLU A 17 4.99 3.00 4.19
C GLU A 17 4.55 1.90 3.21
N ILE A 18 5.10 1.90 2.00
CA ILE A 18 5.04 0.76 1.08
C ILE A 18 6.27 -0.11 1.33
N THR A 19 6.05 -1.35 1.76
CA THR A 19 7.12 -2.24 2.20
C THR A 19 6.78 -3.69 1.88
N GLY A 20 7.80 -4.56 1.82
CA GLY A 20 7.65 -5.96 1.47
C GLY A 20 7.11 -6.18 0.05
N ALA A 21 7.84 -6.93 -0.78
CA ALA A 21 7.37 -7.28 -2.11
C ALA A 21 7.71 -8.74 -2.43
N CYS A 22 6.74 -9.46 -2.97
CA CYS A 22 6.97 -10.76 -3.59
C CYS A 22 6.05 -10.92 -4.80
N MET A 23 6.41 -11.80 -5.71
CA MET A 23 5.66 -12.01 -6.96
C MET A 23 5.32 -13.48 -7.10
N THR A 24 4.17 -13.78 -7.71
CA THR A 24 3.86 -15.16 -8.11
C THR A 24 4.87 -15.66 -9.14
N PRO A 25 5.13 -16.98 -9.22
CA PRO A 25 6.09 -17.53 -10.18
C PRO A 25 5.78 -17.20 -11.65
N ASP A 26 4.50 -17.03 -11.98
CA ASP A 26 4.04 -16.64 -13.32
C ASP A 26 4.14 -15.12 -13.60
N GLY A 27 4.54 -14.32 -12.60
CA GLY A 27 4.67 -12.86 -12.72
C GLY A 27 3.35 -12.09 -12.76
N ASN A 28 2.20 -12.78 -12.70
CA ASN A 28 0.89 -12.17 -12.94
C ASN A 28 0.29 -11.48 -11.70
N THR A 29 0.85 -11.73 -10.51
CA THR A 29 0.45 -11.05 -9.27
C THR A 29 1.67 -10.57 -8.49
N LEU A 30 1.72 -9.27 -8.24
CA LEU A 30 2.66 -8.64 -7.31
C LEU A 30 1.97 -8.44 -5.96
N PHE A 31 2.53 -9.01 -4.90
CA PHE A 31 2.10 -8.74 -3.53
C PHE A 31 2.95 -7.64 -2.90
N VAL A 32 2.30 -6.66 -2.29
CA VAL A 32 2.96 -5.52 -1.63
C VAL A 32 2.28 -5.20 -0.30
N ASN A 33 3.02 -4.89 0.75
CA ASN A 33 2.41 -4.46 2.01
C ASN A 33 2.27 -2.94 2.10
N VAL A 34 1.12 -2.52 2.60
CA VAL A 34 0.85 -1.19 3.15
C VAL A 34 1.02 -1.28 4.65
N GLN A 35 2.07 -0.66 5.19
CA GLN A 35 2.37 -0.66 6.61
C GLN A 35 1.84 0.62 7.26
N HIS A 36 1.30 0.48 8.48
CA HIS A 36 0.91 1.56 9.38
C HIS A 36 0.16 2.74 8.72
N PRO A 37 -0.83 2.51 7.83
CA PRO A 37 -1.58 3.63 7.25
C PRO A 37 -2.18 4.47 8.37
N GLY A 38 -2.08 5.80 8.23
CA GLY A 38 -2.54 6.72 9.25
C GLY A 38 -1.52 7.10 10.33
N GLU A 39 -0.25 6.68 10.22
CA GLU A 39 0.80 7.19 11.13
C GLU A 39 1.03 8.70 10.94
N ALA A 40 1.31 9.40 12.04
CA ALA A 40 1.63 10.83 12.07
C ALA A 40 3.08 11.11 12.53
N GLY A 41 3.98 10.13 12.38
CA GLY A 41 5.35 10.17 12.88
C GLY A 41 5.41 10.41 14.40
N ALA A 42 6.42 11.15 14.85
CA ALA A 42 6.69 11.39 16.27
C ALA A 42 5.57 12.11 17.04
N VAL A 43 4.66 12.81 16.34
CA VAL A 43 3.51 13.49 16.98
C VAL A 43 2.46 12.47 17.46
N GLY A 44 2.42 11.29 16.82
CA GLY A 44 1.41 10.28 17.11
C GLY A 44 -0.02 10.70 16.72
N VAL A 45 -0.96 9.79 16.92
CA VAL A 45 -2.38 10.01 16.63
C VAL A 45 -3.17 9.93 17.92
N ASP A 46 -4.09 10.87 18.13
CA ASP A 46 -5.07 10.80 19.22
C ASP A 46 -5.92 9.52 19.08
N PRO A 47 -5.89 8.59 20.05
CA PRO A 47 -6.67 7.35 19.99
C PRO A 47 -8.19 7.56 19.92
N ALA A 48 -8.70 8.73 20.35
CA ALA A 48 -10.11 9.11 20.21
C ALA A 48 -10.47 9.59 18.80
N ARG A 49 -9.47 9.96 17.99
CA ARG A 49 -9.62 10.41 16.60
C ARG A 49 -8.73 9.59 15.67
N PRO A 50 -8.90 8.25 15.61
CA PRO A 50 -7.97 7.35 14.92
C PRO A 50 -7.92 7.54 13.40
N ARG A 51 -8.84 8.34 12.84
CA ARG A 51 -9.00 8.58 11.40
C ARG A 51 -8.47 9.94 10.93
N SER A 52 -7.77 10.66 11.80
CA SER A 52 -7.30 12.03 11.51
C SER A 52 -6.31 12.11 10.33
N VAL A 53 -5.59 11.02 10.04
CA VAL A 53 -4.61 10.95 8.94
C VAL A 53 -5.12 10.12 7.77
N SER A 54 -5.66 8.94 8.04
CA SER A 54 -6.13 7.96 7.06
C SER A 54 -7.40 7.26 7.56
N ASN A 55 -8.13 6.62 6.65
CA ASN A 55 -9.21 5.68 6.98
C ASN A 55 -9.17 4.45 6.07
N TRP A 56 -8.00 4.16 5.52
CA TRP A 56 -7.75 3.00 4.65
C TRP A 56 -7.83 1.68 5.43
N PRO A 57 -8.29 0.56 4.85
CA PRO A 57 -8.71 0.40 3.45
C PRO A 57 -10.19 0.60 3.18
N ASP A 58 -11.03 0.41 4.19
CA ASP A 58 -12.48 0.28 4.02
C ASP A 58 -13.23 1.61 4.11
N HIS A 59 -12.57 2.68 4.55
CA HIS A 59 -13.14 4.02 4.69
C HIS A 59 -14.39 4.07 5.57
N ARG A 60 -14.51 3.13 6.51
CA ARG A 60 -15.68 3.02 7.40
C ARG A 60 -15.82 4.23 8.34
N PRO A 61 -17.03 4.78 8.56
CA PRO A 61 -17.24 5.89 9.49
C PRO A 61 -16.87 5.58 10.95
N ASP A 62 -16.95 4.32 11.34
CA ASP A 62 -16.65 3.78 12.67
C ASP A 62 -15.33 2.99 12.70
N GLY A 63 -14.57 3.01 11.61
CA GLY A 63 -13.36 2.22 11.42
C GLY A 63 -12.08 2.83 12.01
N ARG A 64 -10.98 2.06 11.88
CA ARG A 64 -9.60 2.49 12.12
C ARG A 64 -8.73 2.08 10.93
N PRO A 65 -7.68 2.85 10.61
CA PRO A 65 -6.72 2.43 9.60
C PRO A 65 -6.11 1.06 9.88
N ARG A 66 -5.92 0.26 8.83
CA ARG A 66 -5.36 -1.09 8.94
C ARG A 66 -4.31 -1.35 7.88
N SER A 67 -3.17 -1.91 8.30
CA SER A 67 -2.18 -2.48 7.40
C SER A 67 -2.82 -3.57 6.51
N ALA A 68 -2.32 -3.74 5.30
CA ALA A 68 -2.84 -4.72 4.36
C ALA A 68 -1.74 -5.24 3.42
N THR A 69 -1.88 -6.48 2.97
CA THR A 69 -1.15 -7.00 1.81
C THR A 69 -2.04 -6.84 0.58
N LEU A 70 -1.56 -6.10 -0.40
CA LEU A 70 -2.22 -5.90 -1.69
C LEU A 70 -1.85 -7.05 -2.63
N ALA A 71 -2.80 -7.50 -3.44
CA ALA A 71 -2.55 -8.35 -4.60
C ALA A 71 -2.78 -7.51 -5.86
N ILE A 72 -1.70 -7.08 -6.50
CA ILE A 72 -1.74 -6.21 -7.68
C ILE A 72 -1.65 -7.09 -8.92
N ARG A 73 -2.64 -6.95 -9.82
CA ARG A 73 -2.77 -7.73 -11.05
C ARG A 73 -3.08 -6.81 -12.22
N ARG A 74 -2.62 -7.17 -13.41
CA ARG A 74 -3.12 -6.53 -14.63
C ARG A 74 -4.53 -7.01 -14.94
N VAL A 75 -5.36 -6.13 -15.49
CA VAL A 75 -6.75 -6.42 -15.86
C VAL A 75 -6.83 -7.48 -16.96
N ASP A 76 -5.86 -7.49 -17.87
CA ASP A 76 -5.74 -8.48 -18.95
C ASP A 76 -5.09 -9.80 -18.52
N GLY A 77 -4.70 -9.93 -17.24
CA GLY A 77 -4.11 -11.15 -16.68
C GLY A 77 -2.64 -11.39 -17.01
N GLY A 78 -1.96 -10.47 -17.73
CA GLY A 78 -0.55 -10.62 -18.06
C GLY A 78 0.42 -10.26 -16.92
N PRO A 79 1.74 -10.42 -17.15
CA PRO A 79 2.76 -10.16 -16.14
C PRO A 79 2.83 -8.69 -15.72
N VAL A 80 2.97 -8.43 -14.42
CA VAL A 80 3.03 -7.07 -13.86
C VAL A 80 4.33 -6.38 -14.27
N GLY A 81 4.23 -5.12 -14.74
CA GLY A 81 5.40 -4.30 -15.08
C GLY A 81 6.01 -4.57 -16.46
N THR A 82 5.29 -5.29 -17.33
CA THR A 82 5.62 -5.48 -18.76
C THR A 82 4.82 -4.56 -19.67
#